data_AF-A8PMI4-F1
#
_entry.id   AF-A8PMI4-F1
#
_cell.length_a   1.000
_cell.length_b   1.000
_cell.length_c   1.000
_cell.angle_alpha   90.00
_cell.angle_beta   90.00
_cell.angle_gamma   90.00
#
_symmetry.space_group_name_H-M   'P 1'
#
loop_
_entity.id
_entity.type
_entity.pdbx_description
1 polymer ?
#
loop_
_entity_poly.entity_id
_entity_poly.type
_entity_poly.pdbx_seq_one_letter_code
_entity_poly.pdbx_strand_id
1 'polypeptide(L)'
;MLIDFAPQFINCFVDLLQAIDSCQFHIRTKLIKYPLWVDNGHGEFINNRDKVIFALGNFGPTPELSPQETFKCPGVVAATEETLMLINQVNQSKQAFKQLLKACHQALGQDVTKFVRTTLAHAGYPGVKLKQVFRHIMFINYHPRRIAWTKGKHTTSKHLSKKASEKLLDKAGKGLHIDIQKAKLSHLPQQTKLIKHRAIKPGWVVNIGAFKKEDNCSVYEDIRTALPFFYLHDQQLPNPIVCFSKSASETRKMRVDKRIESVAFLPSISVYRYKKEPL
;
A
#
# COMPACT_ATOMS: atom_id res chain seq x y z
N MET A 1 -2.52 -14.73 -28.92
CA MET A 1 -2.19 -13.63 -27.98
C MET A 1 -2.79 -13.83 -26.59
N LEU A 2 -4.11 -13.73 -26.38
CA LEU A 2 -4.72 -14.01 -25.05
C LEU A 2 -4.50 -15.45 -24.58
N ILE A 3 -4.58 -16.42 -25.51
CA ILE A 3 -4.33 -17.85 -25.27
C ILE A 3 -2.91 -18.07 -24.71
N ASP A 4 -1.93 -17.30 -25.17
CA ASP A 4 -0.52 -17.46 -24.78
C ASP A 4 -0.24 -16.96 -23.36
N PHE A 5 -1.03 -15.99 -22.87
CA PHE A 5 -0.91 -15.45 -21.51
C PHE A 5 -1.58 -16.34 -20.46
N ALA A 6 -2.59 -17.12 -20.83
CA ALA A 6 -3.35 -17.94 -19.90
C ALA A 6 -2.47 -18.93 -19.09
N PRO A 7 -1.64 -19.79 -19.71
CA PRO A 7 -0.78 -20.71 -18.96
C PRO A 7 0.27 -19.96 -18.11
N GLN A 8 0.76 -18.81 -18.58
CA GLN A 8 1.71 -18.00 -17.81
C GLN A 8 1.09 -17.45 -16.52
N PHE A 9 -0.16 -16.97 -16.58
CA PHE A 9 -0.86 -16.50 -15.38
C PHE A 9 -1.11 -17.63 -14.39
N ILE A 10 -1.47 -18.82 -14.88
CA ILE A 10 -1.71 -19.99 -14.03
C ILE A 10 -0.41 -20.40 -13.33
N ASN A 11 0.68 -20.59 -14.08
CA ASN A 11 1.98 -20.98 -13.53
C ASN A 11 2.48 -19.95 -12.51
N CYS A 12 2.45 -18.66 -12.86
CA CYS A 12 2.90 -17.61 -11.96
C CYS A 12 2.04 -17.52 -10.68
N PHE A 13 0.75 -17.85 -10.75
CA PHE A 13 -0.09 -17.93 -9.56
C PHE A 13 0.22 -19.16 -8.71
N VAL A 14 0.48 -20.33 -9.32
CA VAL A 14 0.90 -21.55 -8.63
C VAL A 14 2.23 -21.34 -7.90
N ASP A 15 3.21 -20.73 -8.56
CA ASP A 15 4.51 -20.38 -7.95
C ASP A 15 4.33 -19.45 -6.74
N LEU A 16 3.40 -18.49 -6.83
CA LEU A 16 3.05 -17.62 -5.71
C LEU A 16 2.43 -18.41 -4.55
N LEU A 17 1.52 -19.36 -4.83
CA LEU A 17 0.90 -20.18 -3.79
C LEU A 17 1.95 -21.04 -3.07
N GLN A 18 2.86 -21.67 -3.82
CA GLN A 18 3.96 -22.47 -3.25
C GLN A 18 4.90 -21.63 -2.37
N ALA A 19 5.25 -20.40 -2.80
CA ALA A 19 6.05 -19.48 -2.01
C ALA A 19 5.33 -19.05 -0.72
N ILE A 20 4.02 -18.81 -0.80
CA ILE A 20 3.18 -18.49 0.36
C ILE A 20 3.12 -19.67 1.33
N ASP A 21 2.88 -20.89 0.84
CA ASP A 21 2.78 -22.09 1.68
C ASP A 21 4.09 -22.35 2.42
N SER A 22 5.22 -22.21 1.74
CA SER A 22 6.56 -22.34 2.35
C SER A 22 6.78 -21.30 3.46
N CYS A 23 6.42 -20.04 3.20
CA CYS A 23 6.51 -18.96 4.18
C CYS A 23 5.57 -19.19 5.38
N GLN A 24 4.32 -19.58 5.14
CA GLN A 24 3.34 -19.88 6.18
C GLN A 24 3.75 -21.08 7.03
N PHE A 25 4.27 -22.14 6.41
CA PHE A 25 4.79 -23.30 7.10
C PHE A 25 5.96 -22.94 8.02
N HIS A 26 6.91 -22.12 7.53
CA HIS A 26 8.01 -21.61 8.35
C HIS A 26 7.49 -20.77 9.53
N ILE A 27 6.57 -19.83 9.29
CA ILE A 27 5.96 -19.02 10.36
C ILE A 27 5.26 -19.89 11.40
N ARG A 28 4.55 -20.95 10.97
CA ARG A 28 3.82 -21.87 11.84
C ARG A 28 4.74 -22.71 12.71
N THR A 29 5.85 -23.19 12.15
CA THR A 29 6.69 -24.23 12.79
C THR A 29 7.96 -23.67 13.43
N LYS A 30 8.63 -22.72 12.78
CA LYS A 30 9.93 -22.20 13.22
C LYS A 30 9.83 -20.96 14.09
N LEU A 31 8.76 -20.18 13.95
CA LEU A 31 8.60 -18.93 14.69
C LEU A 31 7.74 -19.06 15.95
N ILE A 32 7.39 -20.26 16.42
CA ILE A 32 6.46 -20.49 17.55
C ILE A 32 6.81 -19.64 18.79
N LYS A 33 8.09 -19.63 19.16
CA LYS A 33 8.62 -18.91 20.34
C LYS A 33 8.97 -17.45 20.06
N TYR A 34 8.88 -17.00 18.80
CA TYR A 34 9.24 -15.64 18.42
C TYR A 34 8.11 -14.67 18.75
N PRO A 35 8.44 -13.46 19.24
CA PRO A 35 7.46 -12.43 19.56
C PRO A 35 6.53 -12.08 18.37
N LEU A 36 5.25 -11.92 18.66
CA LEU A 36 4.22 -11.61 17.67
C LEU A 36 3.11 -10.78 18.32
N TRP A 37 2.70 -9.73 17.62
CA TRP A 37 1.67 -8.79 18.05
C TRP A 37 0.74 -8.52 16.88
N VAL A 38 -0.54 -8.83 16.99
CA VAL A 38 -1.53 -8.56 15.93
C VAL A 38 -2.73 -7.85 16.51
N ASP A 39 -3.22 -6.85 15.80
CA ASP A 39 -4.43 -6.10 16.15
C ASP A 39 -5.61 -7.05 16.38
N ASN A 40 -6.26 -6.97 17.55
CA ASN A 40 -7.49 -7.71 17.83
C ASN A 40 -8.75 -7.03 17.28
N GLY A 41 -8.64 -5.81 16.74
CA GLY A 41 -9.76 -4.99 16.28
C GLY A 41 -10.35 -4.08 17.35
N HIS A 42 -9.94 -4.25 18.61
CA HIS A 42 -10.37 -3.47 19.77
C HIS A 42 -9.28 -2.49 20.27
N GLY A 43 -8.25 -2.25 19.44
CA GLY A 43 -7.18 -1.30 19.77
C GLY A 43 -6.06 -1.90 20.62
N GLU A 44 -5.99 -3.23 20.71
CA GLU A 44 -4.95 -3.94 21.44
C GLU A 44 -4.24 -4.96 20.54
N PHE A 45 -3.04 -5.37 20.96
CA PHE A 45 -2.27 -6.40 20.28
C PHE A 45 -2.35 -7.72 21.04
N ILE A 46 -2.65 -8.78 20.31
CA ILE A 46 -2.69 -10.16 20.81
C ILE A 46 -1.68 -11.03 20.07
N ASN A 47 -1.28 -12.16 20.68
CA ASN A 47 -0.50 -13.18 19.99
C ASN A 47 -1.44 -14.09 19.21
N ASN A 48 -1.65 -13.81 17.92
CA ASN A 48 -2.48 -14.63 17.04
C ASN A 48 -1.75 -14.90 15.71
N ARG A 49 -1.02 -16.02 15.70
CA ARG A 49 -0.21 -16.45 14.56
C ARG A 49 -1.06 -16.88 13.37
N ASP A 50 -2.20 -17.52 13.60
CA ASP A 50 -3.10 -17.96 12.53
C ASP A 50 -3.67 -16.76 11.76
N LYS A 51 -3.94 -15.65 12.45
CA LYS A 51 -4.35 -14.39 11.81
C LYS A 51 -3.24 -13.80 10.92
N VAL A 52 -1.96 -13.95 11.28
CA VAL A 52 -0.84 -13.58 10.40
C VAL A 52 -0.82 -14.49 9.18
N ILE A 53 -0.83 -15.81 9.38
CA ILE A 53 -0.80 -16.80 8.30
C ILE A 53 -1.94 -16.55 7.31
N PHE A 54 -3.17 -16.41 7.82
CA PHE A 54 -4.34 -16.06 7.02
C PHE A 54 -4.14 -14.76 6.24
N ALA A 55 -3.62 -13.71 6.87
CA ALA A 55 -3.39 -12.42 6.20
C ALA A 55 -2.44 -12.53 4.99
N LEU A 56 -1.43 -13.41 5.06
CA LEU A 56 -0.45 -13.57 3.98
C LEU A 56 -1.03 -14.28 2.75
N GLY A 57 -1.89 -15.28 2.97
CA GLY A 57 -2.46 -16.13 1.91
C GLY A 57 -3.89 -15.78 1.50
N ASN A 58 -4.54 -14.82 2.15
CA ASN A 58 -5.91 -14.42 1.84
C ASN A 58 -5.98 -13.60 0.53
N PHE A 59 -6.08 -14.32 -0.59
CA PHE A 59 -6.29 -13.74 -1.92
C PHE A 59 -7.76 -13.67 -2.33
N GLY A 60 -8.68 -14.26 -1.56
CA GLY A 60 -10.10 -14.35 -1.89
C GLY A 60 -10.96 -13.23 -1.30
N PRO A 61 -12.29 -13.36 -1.42
CA PRO A 61 -13.24 -12.61 -0.62
C PRO A 61 -13.03 -12.90 0.87
N THR A 62 -13.29 -11.90 1.70
CA THR A 62 -13.29 -12.07 3.16
C THR A 62 -14.69 -11.73 3.63
N PRO A 63 -15.29 -12.54 4.52
CA PRO A 63 -16.56 -12.19 5.15
C PRO A 63 -16.50 -10.77 5.70
N GLU A 64 -17.64 -10.07 5.68
CA GLU A 64 -17.81 -8.69 6.18
C GLU A 64 -17.09 -7.59 5.38
N LEU A 65 -16.22 -7.92 4.41
CA LEU A 65 -15.57 -6.93 3.56
C LEU A 65 -16.27 -6.80 2.21
N SER A 66 -16.51 -5.55 1.81
CA SER A 66 -17.01 -5.26 0.47
C SER A 66 -16.04 -5.76 -0.62
N PRO A 67 -16.50 -5.96 -1.88
CA PRO A 67 -15.62 -6.37 -2.98
C PRO A 67 -14.44 -5.41 -3.23
N GLN A 68 -14.59 -4.14 -2.87
CA GLN A 68 -13.56 -3.11 -3.02
C GLN A 68 -12.55 -3.06 -1.88
N GLU A 69 -12.88 -3.66 -0.74
CA GLU A 69 -12.03 -3.69 0.43
C GLU A 69 -11.07 -4.87 0.43
N THR A 70 -9.92 -4.62 1.05
CA THR A 70 -8.86 -5.59 1.29
C THR A 70 -8.75 -5.87 2.78
N PHE A 71 -8.45 -7.12 3.11
CA PHE A 71 -8.22 -7.57 4.47
C PHE A 71 -7.06 -6.81 5.12
N LYS A 72 -7.20 -6.45 6.39
CA LYS A 72 -6.15 -5.72 7.12
C LYS A 72 -5.74 -6.54 8.31
N CYS A 73 -4.44 -6.63 8.52
CA CYS A 73 -3.86 -7.29 9.67
C CYS A 73 -2.68 -6.44 10.15
N PRO A 74 -2.94 -5.27 10.78
CA PRO A 74 -1.91 -4.52 11.46
C PRO A 74 -1.29 -5.42 12.54
N GLY A 75 0.02 -5.55 12.51
CA GLY A 75 0.71 -6.45 13.42
C GLY A 75 2.20 -6.51 13.13
N VAL A 76 2.96 -6.98 14.10
CA VAL A 76 4.41 -7.10 14.06
C VAL A 76 4.77 -8.55 14.32
N VAL A 77 5.71 -9.08 13.54
CA VAL A 77 6.24 -10.43 13.72
C VAL A 77 7.77 -10.36 13.77
N ALA A 78 8.34 -10.87 14.85
CA ALA A 78 9.76 -11.12 14.96
C ALA A 78 10.16 -12.25 13.99
N ALA A 79 11.17 -12.01 13.16
CA ALA A 79 11.55 -12.86 12.05
C ALA A 79 13.03 -13.28 12.14
N THR A 80 13.34 -14.45 11.59
CA THR A 80 14.72 -14.87 11.31
C THR A 80 15.15 -14.40 9.92
N GLU A 81 16.44 -14.52 9.59
CA GLU A 81 16.91 -14.28 8.22
C GLU A 81 16.20 -15.18 7.21
N GLU A 82 16.00 -16.46 7.56
CA GLU A 82 15.24 -17.41 6.74
C GLU A 82 13.80 -16.94 6.49
N THR A 83 13.12 -16.42 7.52
CA THR A 83 11.79 -15.81 7.36
C THR A 83 11.83 -14.66 6.35
N LEU A 84 12.82 -13.76 6.44
CA LEU A 84 12.94 -12.61 5.55
C LEU A 84 13.23 -13.03 4.09
N MET A 85 14.03 -14.08 3.90
CA MET A 85 14.27 -14.68 2.57
C MET A 85 12.98 -15.22 1.96
N LEU A 86 12.20 -15.99 2.72
CA LEU A 86 10.91 -16.53 2.27
C LEU A 86 9.91 -15.41 1.93
N ILE A 87 9.87 -14.35 2.75
CA ILE A 87 9.05 -13.16 2.46
C ILE A 87 9.50 -12.50 1.15
N ASN A 88 10.81 -12.40 0.91
CA ASN A 88 11.35 -11.84 -0.32
C ASN A 88 10.95 -12.69 -1.55
N GLN A 89 11.02 -14.02 -1.46
CA GLN A 89 10.54 -14.92 -2.51
C GLN A 89 9.05 -14.70 -2.82
N VAL A 90 8.20 -14.63 -1.80
CA VAL A 90 6.77 -14.28 -1.98
C VAL A 90 6.60 -12.95 -2.70
N ASN A 91 7.34 -11.91 -2.28
CA ASN A 91 7.26 -10.60 -2.90
C ASN A 91 7.74 -10.60 -4.36
N GLN A 92 8.77 -11.40 -4.68
CA GLN A 92 9.25 -11.59 -6.05
C GLN A 92 8.19 -12.27 -6.92
N SER A 93 7.54 -13.34 -6.46
CA SER A 93 6.45 -14.00 -7.19
C SER A 93 5.26 -13.05 -7.41
N LYS A 94 4.89 -12.24 -6.40
CA LYS A 94 3.86 -11.18 -6.54
C LYS A 94 4.24 -10.14 -7.60
N GLN A 95 5.50 -9.73 -7.61
CA GLN A 95 6.01 -8.75 -8.57
C GLN A 95 6.05 -9.32 -9.99
N ALA A 96 6.45 -10.58 -10.17
CA ALA A 96 6.42 -11.28 -11.46
C ALA A 96 4.99 -11.34 -12.02
N PHE A 97 4.01 -11.74 -11.19
CA PHE A 97 2.60 -11.77 -11.61
C PHE A 97 2.11 -10.37 -12.03
N LYS A 98 2.48 -9.33 -11.28
CA LYS A 98 2.13 -7.94 -11.60
C LYS A 98 2.78 -7.45 -12.90
N GLN A 99 4.01 -7.86 -13.18
CA GLN A 99 4.70 -7.56 -14.43
C GLN A 99 4.03 -8.25 -15.62
N LEU A 100 3.63 -9.52 -15.46
CA LEU A 100 2.87 -10.25 -16.47
C LEU A 100 1.52 -9.58 -16.78
N LEU A 101 0.80 -9.13 -15.75
CA LEU A 101 -0.43 -8.35 -15.93
C LEU A 101 -0.18 -7.07 -16.75
N LYS A 102 0.91 -6.35 -16.45
CA LYS A 102 1.29 -5.13 -17.17
C LYS A 102 1.63 -5.43 -18.64
N ALA A 103 2.40 -6.48 -18.90
CA ALA A 103 2.76 -6.90 -20.26
C ALA A 103 1.51 -7.28 -21.08
N CYS A 104 0.61 -8.07 -20.49
CA CYS A 104 -0.66 -8.44 -21.10
C CYS A 104 -1.53 -7.22 -21.41
N HIS A 105 -1.65 -6.28 -20.46
CA HIS A 105 -2.37 -5.02 -20.66
C HIS A 105 -1.79 -4.18 -21.81
N GLN A 106 -0.46 -4.10 -21.91
CA GLN A 106 0.22 -3.37 -22.99
C GLN A 106 0.01 -4.03 -24.35
N ALA A 107 0.08 -5.35 -24.43
CA ALA A 107 -0.10 -6.10 -25.68
C ALA A 107 -1.55 -5.98 -26.23
N LEU A 108 -2.54 -5.89 -25.34
CA LEU A 108 -3.95 -5.90 -25.73
C LEU A 108 -4.60 -4.51 -25.78
N GLY A 109 -3.96 -3.50 -25.20
CA GLY A 109 -4.47 -2.11 -25.20
C GLY A 109 -5.77 -1.88 -24.41
N GLN A 110 -6.19 -2.84 -23.58
CA GLN A 110 -7.45 -2.79 -22.82
C GLN A 110 -7.31 -3.40 -21.42
N ASP A 111 -8.28 -3.20 -20.53
CA ASP A 111 -8.27 -3.79 -19.19
C ASP A 111 -8.37 -5.32 -19.27
N VAL A 112 -7.33 -6.00 -18.77
CA VAL A 112 -7.19 -7.46 -18.79
C VAL A 112 -7.61 -8.12 -17.48
N THR A 113 -8.03 -7.35 -16.47
CA THR A 113 -8.30 -7.89 -15.13
C THR A 113 -9.43 -8.92 -15.10
N LYS A 114 -10.47 -8.74 -15.93
CA LYS A 114 -11.54 -9.73 -16.08
C LYS A 114 -11.01 -11.04 -16.67
N PHE A 115 -10.23 -10.95 -17.74
CA PHE A 115 -9.58 -12.10 -18.36
C PHE A 115 -8.76 -12.90 -17.34
N VAL A 116 -7.85 -12.24 -16.61
CA VAL A 116 -7.00 -12.92 -15.61
C VAL A 116 -7.83 -13.62 -14.53
N ARG A 117 -8.88 -12.97 -14.01
CA ARG A 117 -9.77 -13.60 -13.01
C ARG A 117 -10.50 -14.82 -13.56
N THR A 118 -11.00 -14.75 -14.79
CA THR A 118 -11.66 -15.88 -15.46
C THR A 118 -10.68 -17.02 -15.72
N THR A 119 -9.47 -16.71 -16.19
CA THR A 119 -8.40 -17.70 -16.39
C THR A 119 -8.08 -18.44 -15.09
N LEU A 120 -7.86 -17.71 -13.99
CA LEU A 120 -7.59 -18.32 -12.68
C LEU A 120 -8.78 -19.14 -12.18
N ALA A 121 -10.01 -18.66 -12.38
CA ALA A 121 -11.21 -19.39 -11.99
C ALA A 121 -11.35 -20.73 -12.74
N HIS A 122 -11.12 -20.75 -14.06
CA HIS A 122 -11.12 -21.98 -14.86
C HIS A 122 -9.99 -22.94 -14.45
N ALA A 123 -8.89 -22.42 -13.91
CA ALA A 123 -7.78 -23.21 -13.38
C ALA A 123 -8.00 -23.68 -11.93
N GLY A 124 -9.19 -23.50 -11.35
CA GLY A 124 -9.53 -23.96 -10.00
C GLY A 124 -9.32 -22.92 -8.89
N TYR A 125 -9.01 -21.67 -9.22
CA TYR A 125 -8.80 -20.57 -8.26
C TYR A 125 -9.87 -19.47 -8.41
N PRO A 126 -11.15 -19.75 -8.08
CA PRO A 126 -12.22 -18.77 -8.20
C PRO A 126 -12.08 -17.65 -7.16
N GLY A 127 -12.64 -16.48 -7.48
CA GLY A 127 -12.78 -15.38 -6.51
C GLY A 127 -11.49 -14.62 -6.17
N VAL A 128 -10.37 -14.87 -6.88
CA VAL A 128 -9.10 -14.16 -6.64
C VAL A 128 -9.25 -12.65 -6.78
N LYS A 129 -8.97 -11.95 -5.69
CA LYS A 129 -8.87 -10.49 -5.63
C LYS A 129 -7.44 -10.06 -5.95
N LEU A 130 -7.19 -9.64 -7.19
CA LEU A 130 -5.88 -9.12 -7.63
C LEU A 130 -5.30 -8.01 -6.74
N LYS A 131 -6.14 -7.17 -6.12
CA LYS A 131 -5.71 -6.16 -5.14
C LYS A 131 -5.05 -6.76 -3.90
N GLN A 132 -5.43 -7.97 -3.49
CA GLN A 132 -4.80 -8.70 -2.39
C GLN A 132 -3.46 -9.29 -2.82
N VAL A 133 -3.43 -9.90 -4.01
CA VAL A 133 -2.23 -10.50 -4.61
C VAL A 133 -1.07 -9.49 -4.68
N PHE A 134 -1.33 -8.25 -5.11
CA PHE A 134 -0.26 -7.25 -5.34
C PHE A 134 0.28 -6.56 -4.09
N ARG A 135 -0.15 -6.96 -2.89
CA ARG A 135 0.33 -6.35 -1.65
C ARG A 135 1.60 -7.05 -1.19
N HIS A 136 2.72 -6.35 -1.28
CA HIS A 136 3.99 -6.82 -0.72
C HIS A 136 3.90 -6.91 0.81
N ILE A 137 4.60 -7.89 1.35
CA ILE A 137 4.82 -8.08 2.78
C ILE A 137 6.06 -7.26 3.13
N MET A 138 5.89 -6.25 3.98
CA MET A 138 6.96 -5.31 4.31
C MET A 138 7.78 -5.82 5.50
N PHE A 139 9.09 -5.60 5.45
CA PHE A 139 10.00 -5.95 6.53
C PHE A 139 11.18 -4.98 6.64
N ILE A 140 11.89 -5.03 7.77
CA ILE A 140 13.22 -4.44 7.98
C ILE A 140 14.22 -5.52 8.37
N ASN A 141 15.49 -5.30 8.03
CA ASN A 141 16.60 -6.21 8.28
C ASN A 141 17.39 -5.86 9.56
N TYR A 142 16.76 -5.21 10.53
CA TYR A 142 17.36 -4.87 11.82
C TYR A 142 16.34 -4.98 12.97
N HIS A 143 16.83 -5.10 14.21
CA HIS A 143 16.00 -5.11 15.41
C HIS A 143 15.63 -3.66 15.81
N PRO A 144 14.36 -3.25 15.76
CA PRO A 144 13.95 -1.90 16.11
C PRO A 144 13.72 -1.75 17.61
N ARG A 145 13.89 -0.53 18.14
CA ARG A 145 13.54 -0.22 19.54
C ARG A 145 12.03 -0.04 19.71
N ARG A 146 11.35 0.52 18.72
CA ARG A 146 9.93 0.87 18.77
C ARG A 146 9.25 0.70 17.43
N ILE A 147 8.03 0.19 17.46
CA ILE A 147 7.17 0.06 16.29
C ILE A 147 5.77 0.60 16.64
N ALA A 148 5.34 1.68 15.99
CA ALA A 148 4.08 2.34 16.27
C ALA A 148 3.16 2.36 15.04
N TRP A 149 1.99 1.73 15.17
CA TRP A 149 0.96 1.71 14.13
C TRP A 149 0.09 2.95 14.19
N THR A 150 -0.19 3.58 13.05
CA THR A 150 -1.09 4.72 12.96
C THR A 150 -1.94 4.69 11.69
N LYS A 151 -3.14 5.26 11.76
CA LYS A 151 -3.96 5.54 10.57
C LYS A 151 -3.61 6.94 10.09
N GLY A 152 -2.71 7.03 9.11
CA GLY A 152 -2.30 8.30 8.54
C GLY A 152 -3.41 8.94 7.70
N LYS A 153 -3.65 10.25 7.86
CA LYS A 153 -4.38 11.05 6.86
C LYS A 153 -3.46 11.16 5.63
N HIS A 154 -3.83 10.52 4.53
CA HIS A 154 -3.01 10.50 3.33
C HIS A 154 -3.53 11.47 2.28
N THR A 155 -2.59 12.01 1.53
CA THR A 155 -2.89 12.80 0.35
C THR A 155 -2.04 12.31 -0.81
N THR A 156 -2.62 12.19 -1.99
CA THR A 156 -1.84 12.07 -3.22
C THR A 156 -1.70 13.45 -3.85
N SER A 157 -0.47 13.74 -4.26
CA SER A 157 -0.09 14.96 -4.96
C SER A 157 0.57 14.56 -6.27
N LYS A 158 0.08 15.12 -7.38
CA LYS A 158 0.70 14.93 -8.70
C LYS A 158 0.82 16.28 -9.38
N HIS A 159 2.03 16.62 -9.82
CA HIS A 159 2.23 17.77 -10.70
C HIS A 159 1.53 17.55 -12.04
N LEU A 160 0.86 18.59 -12.51
CA LEU A 160 0.18 18.58 -13.80
C LEU A 160 0.59 19.79 -14.62
N SER A 161 0.71 19.58 -15.92
CA SER A 161 0.69 20.68 -16.88
C SER A 161 -0.74 21.14 -17.14
N LYS A 162 -0.88 22.31 -17.77
CA LYS A 162 -2.15 22.82 -18.29
C LYS A 162 -2.84 21.79 -19.20
N LYS A 163 -2.13 21.28 -20.20
CA LYS A 163 -2.61 20.26 -21.15
C LYS A 163 -3.05 18.96 -20.46
N ALA A 164 -2.34 18.52 -19.43
CA ALA A 164 -2.74 17.35 -18.66
C ALA A 164 -4.02 17.60 -17.84
N SER A 165 -4.21 18.83 -17.36
CA SER A 165 -5.40 19.23 -16.61
C SER A 165 -6.63 19.35 -17.53
N GLU A 166 -6.47 19.87 -18.74
CA GLU A 166 -7.51 19.89 -19.78
C GLU A 166 -8.02 18.48 -20.10
N LYS A 167 -7.09 17.54 -20.40
CA LYS A 167 -7.45 16.14 -20.65
C LYS A 167 -8.18 15.47 -19.48
N LEU A 168 -7.90 15.91 -18.24
CA LEU A 168 -8.60 15.40 -17.06
C LEU A 168 -10.00 15.99 -16.93
N LEU A 169 -10.20 17.26 -17.29
CA LEU A 169 -11.53 17.88 -17.34
C LEU A 169 -12.40 17.22 -18.42
N ASP A 170 -11.84 16.93 -19.59
CA ASP A 170 -12.55 16.20 -20.66
C ASP A 170 -13.03 14.82 -20.19
N LYS A 171 -12.20 14.14 -19.40
CA LYS A 171 -12.56 12.84 -18.78
C LYS A 171 -13.53 12.97 -17.61
N ALA A 172 -13.61 14.13 -16.95
CA ALA A 172 -14.47 14.33 -15.80
C ALA A 172 -15.95 14.45 -16.19
N GLY A 173 -16.24 14.83 -17.44
CA GLY A 173 -17.59 14.89 -17.98
C GLY A 173 -17.82 16.10 -18.88
N LYS A 174 -19.09 16.45 -19.07
CA LYS A 174 -19.53 17.62 -19.85
C LYS A 174 -20.50 18.47 -19.00
N GLY A 175 -20.67 19.73 -19.36
CA GLY A 175 -21.64 20.66 -18.77
C GLY A 175 -21.00 21.95 -18.27
N LEU A 176 -21.85 22.93 -17.94
CA LEU A 176 -21.44 24.30 -17.63
C LEU A 176 -20.31 24.40 -16.58
N HIS A 177 -20.36 23.57 -15.54
CA HIS A 177 -19.34 23.55 -14.48
C HIS A 177 -17.96 23.09 -14.98
N ILE A 178 -17.90 22.22 -16.01
CA ILE A 178 -16.65 21.81 -16.68
C ILE A 178 -16.18 22.93 -17.62
N ASP A 179 -17.10 23.55 -18.36
CA ASP A 179 -16.76 24.59 -19.34
C ASP A 179 -16.19 25.84 -18.65
N ILE A 180 -16.77 26.25 -17.51
CA ILE A 180 -16.22 27.33 -16.67
C ILE A 180 -14.79 26.99 -16.20
N GLN A 181 -14.53 25.74 -15.81
CA GLN A 181 -13.19 25.32 -15.37
C GLN A 181 -12.19 25.27 -16.53
N LYS A 182 -12.63 24.88 -17.74
CA LYS A 182 -11.81 24.94 -18.95
C LYS A 182 -11.46 26.39 -19.30
N ALA A 183 -12.42 27.30 -19.22
CA ALA A 183 -12.17 28.73 -19.41
C ALA A 183 -11.20 29.28 -18.35
N LYS A 184 -11.37 28.95 -17.06
CA LYS A 184 -10.39 29.33 -16.02
C LYS A 184 -8.97 28.83 -16.34
N LEU A 185 -8.86 27.60 -16.82
CA LEU A 185 -7.59 26.99 -17.17
C LEU A 185 -6.95 27.64 -18.40
N SER A 186 -7.73 28.02 -19.41
CA SER A 186 -7.23 28.63 -20.65
C SER A 186 -6.53 29.98 -20.42
N HIS A 187 -6.97 30.74 -19.42
CA HIS A 187 -6.38 32.03 -19.03
C HIS A 187 -5.06 31.91 -18.26
N LEU A 188 -4.62 30.70 -17.89
CA LEU A 188 -3.33 30.53 -17.22
C LEU A 188 -2.16 30.50 -18.22
N PRO A 189 -1.00 31.10 -17.85
CA PRO A 189 0.25 30.91 -18.58
C PRO A 189 0.62 29.44 -18.71
N GLN A 190 1.22 29.06 -19.85
CA GLN A 190 1.56 27.67 -20.18
C GLN A 190 2.43 26.99 -19.11
N GLN A 191 3.33 27.76 -18.48
CA GLN A 191 4.30 27.28 -17.48
C GLN A 191 3.75 27.25 -16.04
N THR A 192 2.47 27.57 -15.85
CA THR A 192 1.86 27.58 -14.50
C THR A 192 1.95 26.18 -13.89
N LYS A 193 2.62 26.07 -12.73
CA LYS A 193 2.72 24.82 -11.98
C LYS A 193 1.37 24.52 -11.31
N LEU A 194 0.72 23.43 -11.75
CA LEU A 194 -0.51 22.93 -11.15
C LEU A 194 -0.25 21.64 -10.38
N ILE A 195 -1.06 21.39 -9.36
CA ILE A 195 -0.98 20.18 -8.56
C ILE A 195 -2.37 19.60 -8.34
N LYS A 196 -2.54 18.34 -8.72
CA LYS A 196 -3.70 17.55 -8.34
C LYS A 196 -3.47 17.02 -6.93
N HIS A 197 -4.29 17.46 -6.00
CA HIS A 197 -4.19 17.07 -4.60
C HIS A 197 -5.50 16.45 -4.14
N ARG A 198 -5.45 15.22 -3.63
CA ARG A 198 -6.64 14.51 -3.12
C ARG A 198 -6.35 13.88 -1.78
N ALA A 199 -7.25 14.06 -0.83
CA ALA A 199 -7.30 13.21 0.34
C ALA A 199 -7.61 11.78 -0.09
N ILE A 200 -6.88 10.81 0.44
CA ILE A 200 -7.12 9.39 0.27
C ILE A 200 -7.62 8.83 1.60
N LYS A 201 -8.47 7.79 1.54
CA LYS A 201 -8.90 7.04 2.73
C LYS A 201 -7.69 6.73 3.61
N PRO A 202 -7.73 7.05 4.91
CA PRO A 202 -6.61 6.79 5.81
C PRO A 202 -6.14 5.34 5.72
N GLY A 203 -4.83 5.19 5.62
CA GLY A 203 -4.13 3.93 5.43
C GLY A 203 -3.18 3.71 6.59
N TRP A 204 -2.91 2.44 6.88
CA TRP A 204 -2.01 2.05 7.94
C TRP A 204 -0.57 2.43 7.60
N VAL A 205 0.12 2.98 8.60
CA VAL A 205 1.53 3.33 8.57
C VAL A 205 2.18 2.78 9.83
N VAL A 206 3.35 2.19 9.66
CA VAL A 206 4.22 1.66 10.71
C VAL A 206 5.35 2.66 10.87
N ASN A 207 5.44 3.32 12.03
CA ASN A 207 6.55 4.20 12.36
C ASN A 207 7.56 3.42 13.19
N ILE A 208 8.81 3.41 12.75
CA ILE A 208 9.87 2.58 13.30
C ILE A 208 10.92 3.51 13.90
N GLY A 209 11.33 3.23 15.14
CA GLY A 209 12.46 3.88 15.77
C GLY A 209 13.56 2.87 16.03
N ALA A 210 14.75 3.10 15.48
CA ALA A 210 15.93 2.29 15.73
C ALA A 210 16.58 2.62 17.09
N PHE A 211 17.44 1.73 17.57
CA PHE A 211 18.37 2.06 18.64
C PHE A 211 19.32 3.18 18.19
N LYS A 212 19.84 3.95 19.14
CA LYS A 212 20.82 5.00 18.84
C LYS A 212 22.12 4.34 18.39
N LYS A 213 22.73 4.88 17.33
CA LYS A 213 24.12 4.55 16.95
C LYS A 213 25.09 5.41 17.78
N GLU A 214 26.39 5.16 17.64
CA GLU A 214 27.47 5.87 18.35
C GLU A 214 27.35 7.41 18.24
N ASP A 215 26.83 7.92 17.12
CA ASP A 215 26.55 9.36 16.90
C ASP A 215 25.32 9.90 17.69
N ASN A 216 24.79 9.13 18.64
CA ASN A 216 23.68 9.45 19.55
C ASN A 216 22.33 9.78 18.86
N CYS A 217 22.24 9.63 17.53
CA CYS A 217 21.04 9.83 16.75
C CYS A 217 20.24 8.53 16.56
N SER A 218 18.93 8.57 16.82
CA SER A 218 18.01 7.50 16.43
C SER A 218 17.54 7.70 15.00
N VAL A 219 17.58 6.65 14.19
CA VAL A 219 16.98 6.64 12.85
C VAL A 219 15.48 6.37 12.99
N TYR A 220 14.68 7.14 12.25
CA TYR A 220 13.23 6.97 12.18
C TYR A 220 12.80 6.74 10.73
N GLU A 221 11.94 5.73 10.54
CA GLU A 221 11.42 5.36 9.24
C GLU A 221 9.90 5.15 9.31
N ASP A 222 9.20 5.43 8.21
CA ASP A 222 7.78 5.13 8.08
C ASP A 222 7.51 4.17 6.91
N ILE A 223 6.77 3.10 7.20
CA ILE A 223 6.46 2.06 6.22
C ILE A 223 4.95 1.95 6.06
N ARG A 224 4.48 2.03 4.82
CA ARG A 224 3.06 1.90 4.48
C ARG A 224 2.73 0.45 4.23
N THR A 225 1.98 -0.15 5.14
CA THR A 225 1.43 -1.49 4.97
C THR A 225 0.17 -1.65 5.81
N ALA A 226 -0.74 -2.48 5.34
CA ALA A 226 -1.89 -2.96 6.11
C ALA A 226 -1.85 -4.49 6.31
N LEU A 227 -0.74 -5.12 5.92
CA LEU A 227 -0.39 -6.50 6.23
C LEU A 227 0.56 -6.51 7.45
N PRO A 228 0.78 -7.68 8.08
CA PRO A 228 1.75 -7.80 9.15
C PRO A 228 3.13 -7.32 8.68
N PHE A 229 3.83 -6.64 9.58
CA PHE A 229 5.16 -6.10 9.38
C PHE A 229 6.18 -7.00 10.07
N PHE A 230 7.28 -7.32 9.40
CA PHE A 230 8.31 -8.22 9.92
C PHE A 230 9.60 -7.46 10.23
N TYR A 231 10.35 -7.90 11.23
CA TYR A 231 11.66 -7.35 11.55
C TYR A 231 12.63 -8.46 11.91
N LEU A 232 13.92 -8.28 11.56
CA LEU A 232 14.96 -9.21 11.96
C LEU A 232 15.14 -9.19 13.48
N HIS A 233 14.88 -10.33 14.13
CA HIS A 233 14.94 -10.44 15.57
C HIS A 233 16.34 -10.77 16.05
N ASP A 234 16.90 -9.86 16.82
CA ASP A 234 18.09 -10.09 17.65
C ASP A 234 17.68 -10.46 19.08
N GLN A 235 18.10 -11.63 19.56
CA GLN A 235 17.78 -12.14 20.90
C GLN A 235 18.54 -11.41 22.03
N GLN A 236 19.62 -10.70 21.70
CA GLN A 236 20.41 -9.94 22.67
C GLN A 236 19.76 -8.59 23.01
N LEU A 237 18.80 -8.16 22.21
CA LEU A 237 18.11 -6.88 22.37
C LEU A 237 16.71 -7.09 22.99
N PRO A 238 16.24 -6.13 23.81
CA PRO A 238 14.89 -6.19 24.36
C PRO A 238 13.86 -6.09 23.23
N ASN A 239 12.73 -6.77 23.40
CA ASN A 239 11.62 -6.69 22.46
C ASN A 239 11.22 -5.24 22.16
N PRO A 240 10.85 -4.92 20.90
CA PRO A 240 10.40 -3.59 20.55
C PRO A 240 9.14 -3.21 21.33
N ILE A 241 9.03 -1.93 21.66
CA ILE A 241 7.76 -1.38 22.13
C ILE A 241 6.80 -1.32 20.94
N VAL A 242 5.80 -2.20 20.93
CA VAL A 242 4.75 -2.25 19.91
C VAL A 242 3.48 -1.56 20.44
N CYS A 243 2.97 -0.58 19.72
CA CYS A 243 1.77 0.16 20.16
C CYS A 243 1.01 0.80 19.00
N PHE A 244 -0.25 1.14 19.25
CA PHE A 244 -0.97 2.09 18.41
C PHE A 244 -0.58 3.51 18.82
N SER A 245 -0.33 4.35 17.83
CA SER A 245 -0.14 5.78 18.07
C SER A 245 -1.46 6.35 18.58
N LYS A 246 -1.39 7.10 19.69
CA LYS A 246 -2.54 7.88 20.16
C LYS A 246 -3.07 8.74 19.01
N SER A 247 -4.38 8.83 18.86
CA SER A 247 -4.98 9.79 17.93
C SER A 247 -4.42 11.17 18.27
N ALA A 248 -3.69 11.79 17.33
CA ALA A 248 -3.28 13.17 17.51
C ALA A 248 -4.57 13.98 17.71
N SER A 249 -4.66 14.71 18.82
CA SER A 249 -5.73 15.65 19.06
C SER A 249 -5.88 16.59 17.85
N GLU A 250 -7.09 17.10 17.64
CA GLU A 250 -7.45 17.95 16.48
C GLU A 250 -6.55 19.18 16.32
N THR A 251 -5.80 19.55 17.36
CA THR A 251 -4.82 20.62 17.45
C THR A 251 -3.45 20.31 16.82
N ARG A 252 -3.33 19.34 15.90
CA ARG A 252 -2.08 19.20 15.14
C ARG A 252 -1.94 20.42 14.23
N LYS A 253 -1.05 21.35 14.59
CA LYS A 253 -0.72 22.54 13.80
C LYS A 253 -0.58 22.14 12.33
N MET A 254 -1.32 22.83 11.46
CA MET A 254 -1.19 22.65 10.02
C MET A 254 0.28 22.86 9.66
N ARG A 255 0.84 21.92 8.91
CA ARG A 255 2.19 22.01 8.37
C ARG A 255 2.38 23.39 7.72
N VAL A 256 3.30 24.18 8.29
CA VAL A 256 3.56 25.59 7.90
C VAL A 256 3.98 25.66 6.43
N ASP A 257 4.59 24.59 5.94
CA ASP A 257 5.04 24.35 4.57
C ASP A 257 3.92 24.06 3.56
N LYS A 258 2.64 24.29 3.86
CA LYS A 258 1.56 24.09 2.88
C LYS A 258 1.59 25.18 1.79
N ARG A 259 2.40 24.92 0.75
CA ARG A 259 2.65 25.79 -0.43
C ARG A 259 1.50 25.82 -1.46
N ILE A 260 0.38 25.15 -1.21
CA ILE A 260 -0.76 25.10 -2.14
C ILE A 260 -1.95 25.87 -1.59
N GLU A 261 -2.79 26.41 -2.48
CA GLU A 261 -4.03 27.11 -2.11
C GLU A 261 -4.94 26.23 -1.24
N SER A 262 -5.76 26.86 -0.39
CA SER A 262 -6.72 26.17 0.48
C SER A 262 -7.95 25.67 -0.27
N VAL A 263 -8.33 26.34 -1.36
CA VAL A 263 -9.48 26.01 -2.22
C VAL A 263 -8.98 25.51 -3.57
N ALA A 264 -9.65 24.49 -4.12
CA ALA A 264 -9.29 23.95 -5.43
C ALA A 264 -9.56 24.97 -6.53
N PHE A 265 -8.56 25.20 -7.38
CA PHE A 265 -8.67 26.03 -8.58
C PHE A 265 -9.56 25.35 -9.64
N LEU A 266 -9.43 24.03 -9.82
CA LEU A 266 -10.33 23.20 -10.64
C LEU A 266 -10.98 22.11 -9.76
N PRO A 267 -12.12 22.40 -9.12
CA PRO A 267 -12.78 21.49 -8.18
C PRO A 267 -13.12 20.10 -8.76
N SER A 268 -13.60 20.03 -10.01
CA SER A 268 -14.03 18.74 -10.63
C SER A 268 -12.90 17.72 -10.75
N ILE A 269 -11.65 18.18 -10.76
CA ILE A 269 -10.48 17.31 -10.85
C ILE A 269 -9.55 17.41 -9.64
N SER A 270 -9.93 18.19 -8.63
CA SER A 270 -9.17 18.45 -7.39
C SER A 270 -7.77 19.03 -7.66
N VAL A 271 -7.69 20.02 -8.57
CA VAL A 271 -6.43 20.69 -8.91
C VAL A 271 -6.35 22.04 -8.20
N TYR A 272 -5.16 22.34 -7.69
CA TYR A 272 -4.80 23.54 -6.93
C TYR A 272 -3.62 24.23 -7.62
N ARG A 273 -3.42 25.51 -7.28
CA ARG A 273 -2.19 26.24 -7.62
C ARG A 273 -1.27 26.29 -6.41
N TYR A 274 0.00 26.53 -6.68
CA TYR A 274 0.94 26.93 -5.64
C TYR A 274 0.64 28.37 -5.21
N LYS A 275 0.69 28.64 -3.90
CA LYS A 275 0.76 30.00 -3.38
C LYS A 275 2.04 30.61 -3.91
N LYS A 276 1.98 31.85 -4.41
CA LYS A 276 3.21 32.61 -4.69
C LYS A 276 3.99 32.73 -3.37
N GLU A 277 5.30 32.51 -3.40
CA GLU A 277 6.13 32.89 -2.26
C GLU A 277 5.90 34.40 -2.01
N PRO A 278 5.68 34.83 -0.76
CA PRO A 278 5.80 36.25 -0.48
C PRO A 278 7.22 36.67 -0.88
N LEU A 279 7.31 37.70 -1.71
CA LEU A 279 8.57 38.38 -2.01
C LEU A 279 9.20 38.88 -0.72
#